data_AF-A0A6B3F4C4-F1
#
_entry.id   AF-A0A6B3F4C4-F1
#
_cell.length_a   1.000
_cell.length_b   1.000
_cell.length_c   1.000
_cell.angle_alpha   90.00
_cell.angle_beta   90.00
_cell.angle_gamma   90.00
#
_symmetry.space_group_name_H-M   'P 1'
#
loop_
_entity.id
_entity.type
_entity.pdbx_description
1 polymer ?
#
loop_
_entity_poly.entity_id
_entity_poly.type
_entity_poly.pdbx_seq_one_letter_code
_entity_poly.pdbx_strand_id
1 'polypeptide(L)'
;TFGALEATVRTGRTAFTEVTGSAFFDHFAADDVYARRYHAAMRAGSQMLAPLVVHGYTWDKAATIVDVGGGDGTTLAAVLAAHPTARGTLFDT
;
A
#
# COMPACT_ATOMS: atom_id res chain seq x y z
N THR A 1 -0.32 13.82 -14.77
CA THR A 1 0.10 12.52 -15.34
C THR A 1 -0.92 11.96 -16.33
N PHE A 2 -2.23 11.94 -16.03
CA PHE A 2 -3.26 11.45 -16.98
C PHE A 2 -3.27 12.12 -18.37
N GLY A 3 -2.86 13.39 -18.49
CA GLY A 3 -2.71 14.06 -19.79
C GLY A 3 -1.69 13.40 -20.75
N ALA A 4 -0.80 12.55 -20.24
CA ALA A 4 0.18 11.79 -21.03
C ALA A 4 -0.23 10.31 -21.25
N LEU A 5 -1.51 9.97 -21.03
CA LEU A 5 -2.00 8.59 -21.16
C LEU A 5 -1.80 8.01 -22.57
N GLU A 6 -2.02 8.79 -23.62
CA GLU A 6 -1.81 8.32 -25.00
C GLU A 6 -0.36 7.83 -25.20
N ALA A 7 0.63 8.61 -24.75
CA ALA A 7 2.03 8.24 -24.85
C ALA A 7 2.35 6.96 -24.04
N THR A 8 1.73 6.80 -22.86
CA THR A 8 1.84 5.57 -22.06
C THR A 8 1.30 4.37 -22.83
N VAL A 9 0.11 4.47 -23.42
CA VAL A 9 -0.51 3.38 -24.19
C VAL A 9 0.36 3.00 -25.40
N ARG A 10 0.93 3.97 -26.10
CA ARG A 10 1.75 3.73 -27.30
C ARG A 10 3.12 3.13 -26.98
N THR A 11 3.72 3.50 -25.85
CA THR A 11 5.14 3.18 -25.56
C THR A 11 5.34 2.21 -24.41
N GLY A 12 4.34 1.98 -23.58
CA GLY A 12 4.44 1.23 -22.33
C GLY A 12 5.20 1.95 -21.21
N ARG A 13 5.72 3.16 -21.44
CA ARG A 13 6.45 3.94 -20.42
C ARG A 13 5.48 4.63 -19.45
N THR A 14 5.84 4.66 -18.17
CA THR A 14 5.01 5.26 -17.11
C THR A 14 4.91 6.77 -17.27
N ALA A 15 3.72 7.29 -17.58
CA ALA A 15 3.45 8.74 -17.67
C ALA A 15 3.84 9.52 -16.39
N PHE A 16 3.79 8.90 -15.22
CA PHE A 16 4.22 9.56 -13.99
C PHE A 16 5.69 9.99 -14.10
N THR A 17 6.58 9.05 -14.37
CA THR A 17 8.02 9.30 -14.49
C THR A 17 8.35 10.27 -15.62
N GLU A 18 7.68 10.18 -16.76
CA GLU A 18 7.90 11.12 -17.88
C GLU A 18 7.48 12.57 -17.52
N VAL A 19 6.44 12.74 -16.70
CA VAL A 19 5.90 14.07 -16.34
C VAL A 19 6.60 14.66 -15.12
N THR A 20 6.95 13.86 -14.12
CA THR A 20 7.52 14.33 -12.84
C THR A 20 9.04 14.17 -12.78
N GLY A 21 9.66 13.46 -13.73
CA GLY A 21 11.10 13.17 -13.74
C GLY A 21 11.56 12.20 -12.64
N SER A 22 10.65 11.56 -11.91
CA SER A 22 10.94 10.72 -10.73
C SER A 22 10.13 9.43 -10.75
N ALA A 23 10.64 8.38 -10.10
CA ALA A 23 9.83 7.20 -9.83
C ALA A 23 8.66 7.55 -8.90
N PHE A 24 7.58 6.76 -8.97
CA PHE A 24 6.32 7.11 -8.30
C PHE A 24 6.49 7.32 -6.80
N PHE A 25 7.03 6.34 -6.07
CA PHE A 25 7.21 6.41 -4.63
C PHE A 25 8.24 7.48 -4.22
N ASP A 26 9.38 7.54 -4.91
CA ASP A 26 10.42 8.54 -4.66
C ASP A 26 9.88 9.97 -4.73
N HIS A 27 8.95 10.24 -5.65
CA HIS A 27 8.32 11.55 -5.79
C HIS A 27 7.53 11.97 -4.54
N PHE A 28 6.79 11.04 -3.94
CA PHE A 28 6.05 11.33 -2.70
C PHE A 28 6.98 11.38 -1.50
N ALA A 29 7.99 10.51 -1.44
CA ALA A 29 8.97 10.48 -0.37
C ALA A 29 9.85 11.75 -0.30
N ALA A 30 10.05 12.44 -1.44
CA ALA A 30 10.84 13.66 -1.52
C ALA A 30 10.17 14.88 -0.86
N ASP A 31 8.87 14.84 -0.53
CA ASP A 31 8.13 15.94 0.08
C ASP A 31 7.20 15.42 1.18
N ASP A 32 7.45 15.84 2.42
CA ASP A 32 6.69 15.42 3.60
C ASP A 32 5.18 15.66 3.51
N VAL A 33 4.73 16.72 2.83
CA VAL A 33 3.30 17.01 2.65
C VAL A 33 2.69 15.99 1.70
N TYR A 34 3.38 15.67 0.61
CA TYR A 34 2.94 14.65 -0.34
C TYR A 34 3.00 13.25 0.26
N ALA A 35 4.06 12.89 0.98
CA ALA A 35 4.17 11.64 1.72
C ALA A 35 2.99 11.45 2.68
N ARG A 36 2.68 12.45 3.52
CA ARG A 36 1.54 12.38 4.44
C ARG A 36 0.21 12.19 3.72
N ARG A 37 -0.02 12.91 2.62
CA ARG A 37 -1.26 12.78 1.83
C ARG A 37 -1.37 11.41 1.19
N TYR A 38 -0.26 10.89 0.66
CA TYR A 38 -0.20 9.57 0.06
C TYR A 38 -0.50 8.47 1.10
N HIS A 39 0.19 8.49 2.25
CA HIS A 39 -0.06 7.52 3.33
C HIS A 39 -1.49 7.61 3.87
N ALA A 40 -2.06 8.81 4.03
CA ALA A 40 -3.44 8.97 4.44
C ALA A 40 -4.43 8.36 3.43
N ALA A 41 -4.19 8.52 2.13
CA ALA A 41 -5.01 7.91 1.08
C ALA A 41 -4.90 6.38 1.08
N MET A 42 -3.68 5.83 1.21
CA MET A 42 -3.46 4.39 1.31
C MET A 42 -4.13 3.80 2.55
N ARG A 43 -3.97 4.45 3.72
CA ARG A 43 -4.65 4.06 4.96
C ARG A 43 -6.16 3.98 4.79
N ALA A 44 -6.79 5.00 4.18
CA ALA A 44 -8.24 5.01 3.99
C ALA A 44 -8.71 3.81 3.14
N GLY A 45 -7.97 3.47 2.09
CA GLY A 45 -8.20 2.26 1.30
C GLY A 45 -8.04 0.98 2.12
N SER A 46 -6.94 0.87 2.87
CA SER A 46 -6.66 -0.28 3.74
C SER A 46 -7.74 -0.47 4.80
N GLN A 47 -8.23 0.60 5.43
CA GLN A 47 -9.33 0.51 6.41
C GLN A 47 -10.62 -0.03 5.79
N MET A 48 -10.93 0.40 4.57
CA MET A 48 -12.11 -0.07 3.86
C MET A 48 -12.02 -1.54 3.46
N LEU A 49 -10.81 -2.02 3.11
CA LEU A 49 -10.59 -3.38 2.60
C LEU A 49 -10.20 -4.39 3.69
N ALA A 50 -9.69 -3.94 4.83
CA ALA A 50 -9.21 -4.81 5.90
C ALA A 50 -10.22 -5.90 6.34
N PRO A 51 -11.53 -5.63 6.49
CA PRO A 51 -12.49 -6.68 6.84
C PRO A 51 -12.56 -7.81 5.80
N LEU A 52 -12.36 -7.50 4.52
CA LEU A 52 -12.33 -8.51 3.46
C LEU A 52 -11.10 -9.41 3.56
N VAL A 53 -9.96 -8.87 4.00
CA VAL A 53 -8.74 -9.64 4.24
C VAL A 53 -8.89 -10.52 5.49
N VAL A 54 -9.45 -9.97 6.56
CA VAL A 54 -9.71 -10.70 7.82
C VAL A 54 -10.63 -11.90 7.57
N HIS A 55 -11.71 -11.72 6.80
CA HIS A 55 -12.74 -12.76 6.62
C HIS A 55 -12.62 -13.58 5.32
N GLY A 56 -11.85 -13.10 4.34
CA GLY A 56 -11.68 -13.73 3.04
C GLY A 56 -10.65 -14.85 3.01
N TYR A 57 -9.88 -15.03 4.09
CA TYR A 57 -8.87 -16.07 4.23
C TYR A 57 -9.02 -16.82 5.56
N THR A 58 -8.69 -18.11 5.57
CA THR A 58 -8.67 -18.91 6.82
C THR A 58 -7.27 -18.84 7.43
N TRP A 59 -7.14 -18.08 8.51
CA TRP A 59 -5.87 -17.90 9.21
C TRP A 59 -5.62 -19.05 10.18
N ASP A 60 -4.48 -19.72 10.04
CA ASP A 60 -4.05 -20.74 11.00
C ASP A 60 -3.77 -20.11 12.37
N LYS A 61 -4.11 -20.85 13.43
CA LYS A 61 -3.98 -20.37 14.82
C LYS A 61 -2.55 -20.05 15.24
N ALA A 62 -1.52 -20.50 14.51
CA ALA A 62 -0.11 -20.20 14.79
C ALA A 62 0.61 -19.51 13.61
N ALA A 63 -0.15 -18.83 12.74
CA ALA A 63 0.41 -18.19 11.55
C ALA A 63 1.44 -17.10 11.90
N THR A 64 2.53 -17.08 11.15
CA THR A 64 3.41 -15.92 11.05
C THR A 64 3.09 -15.20 9.76
N ILE A 65 2.68 -13.94 9.87
CA ILE A 65 2.17 -13.13 8.77
C ILE A 65 3.18 -12.01 8.51
N VAL A 66 3.58 -11.83 7.26
CA VAL A 66 4.41 -10.69 6.84
C VAL A 66 3.59 -9.83 5.88
N ASP A 67 3.41 -8.57 6.24
CA ASP A 67 2.75 -7.57 5.38
C ASP A 67 3.85 -6.77 4.66
N VAL A 68 4.04 -7.06 3.36
CA VAL A 68 5.09 -6.49 2.51
C VAL A 68 4.51 -5.33 1.72
N GLY A 69 5.05 -4.13 1.91
CA GLY A 69 4.41 -2.91 1.41
C GLY A 69 3.15 -2.56 2.21
N GLY A 70 3.14 -2.91 3.51
CA GLY A 70 1.97 -2.79 4.38
C GLY A 70 1.62 -1.35 4.79
N GLY A 71 2.39 -0.36 4.34
CA GLY A 71 2.25 1.05 4.68
C GLY A 71 2.32 1.28 6.18
N ASP A 72 1.27 1.89 6.74
CA ASP A 72 1.16 2.16 8.18
C ASP A 72 0.74 0.93 9.03
N GLY A 73 0.61 -0.24 8.40
CA GLY A 73 0.25 -1.48 9.06
C GLY A 73 -1.23 -1.63 9.41
N THR A 74 -2.11 -0.76 8.89
CA THR A 74 -3.56 -0.83 9.13
C THR A 74 -4.14 -2.22 8.85
N THR A 75 -3.75 -2.85 7.74
CA THR A 75 -4.25 -4.16 7.34
C THR A 75 -3.75 -5.26 8.28
N LEU A 76 -2.43 -5.34 8.52
CA LEU A 76 -1.84 -6.30 9.45
C LEU A 76 -2.43 -6.17 10.86
N ALA A 77 -2.62 -4.95 11.35
CA ALA A 77 -3.20 -4.70 12.66
C ALA A 77 -4.63 -5.27 12.77
N ALA A 78 -5.45 -5.11 11.73
CA ALA A 78 -6.80 -5.67 11.71
C ALA A 78 -6.80 -7.21 11.75
N VAL A 79 -5.88 -7.85 11.01
CA VAL A 79 -5.74 -9.32 11.02
C VAL A 79 -5.30 -9.82 12.40
N LEU A 80 -4.28 -9.21 13.00
CA LEU A 80 -3.79 -9.64 14.32
C LEU A 80 -4.81 -9.39 15.44
N ALA A 81 -5.65 -8.35 15.31
CA ALA A 81 -6.73 -8.10 16.25
C ALA A 81 -7.82 -9.21 16.21
N ALA A 82 -8.11 -9.74 15.02
CA ALA A 82 -9.05 -10.86 14.85
C ALA A 82 -8.43 -12.23 15.19
N HIS A 83 -7.11 -12.37 15.05
CA HIS A 83 -6.37 -13.61 15.24
C HIS A 83 -5.24 -13.43 16.28
N PRO A 84 -5.58 -13.34 17.59
CA PRO A 84 -4.63 -12.93 18.63
C PRO A 84 -3.47 -13.91 18.88
N THR A 85 -3.56 -15.13 18.34
CA THR A 85 -2.50 -16.15 18.41
C THR A 85 -1.51 -16.08 17.25
N ALA A 86 -1.80 -15.28 16.22
CA ALA A 86 -0.90 -15.04 15.10
C ALA A 86 0.21 -14.03 15.48
N ARG A 87 1.32 -14.07 14.74
CA ARG A 87 2.40 -13.10 14.84
C ARG A 87 2.54 -12.35 13.54
N GLY A 88 2.83 -11.06 13.60
CA GLY A 88 2.98 -10.20 12.44
C GLY A 88 4.37 -9.59 12.32
N THR A 89 4.82 -9.39 11.09
CA THR A 89 5.92 -8.49 10.72
C THR A 89 5.42 -7.52 9.68
N LEU A 90 5.58 -6.22 9.94
CA LEU A 90 5.32 -5.16 8.96
C LEU A 90 6.63 -4.82 8.26
N PHE A 91 6.63 -4.83 6.93
CA PHE A 91 7.77 -4.41 6.14
C PHE A 91 7.34 -3.33 5.15
N ASP A 92 7.91 -2.13 5.31
CA ASP A 92 7.71 -0.98 4.44
C ASP A 92 8.99 -0.12 4.40
N THR A 93 9.03 0.92 3.55
CA THR A 93 10.22 1.75 3.27
C THR A 93 10.12 3.14 3.86
#